data_AF-A0AAW5LCD0-F1
#
_entry.id   AF-A0AAW5LCD0-F1
#
_cell.length_a   1.000
_cell.length_b   1.000
_cell.length_c   1.000
_cell.angle_alpha   90.00
_cell.angle_beta   90.00
_cell.angle_gamma   90.00
#
_symmetry.space_group_name_H-M   'P 1'
#
loop_
_entity.id
_entity.type
_entity.pdbx_description
1 polymer ?
#
loop_
_entity_poly.entity_id
_entity_poly.type
_entity_poly.pdbx_seq_one_letter_code
_entity_poly.pdbx_strand_id
1 'polypeptide(L)' 'MISKLEALKMQIRQAIIQLQLAEESLNEKEMLRVSVYVQNAKGILMKIGIRYD' A
#
# COMPACT_ATOMS: atom_id res chain seq x y z
N MET A 1 -13.09 11.36 -18.04
CA MET A 1 -12.86 9.93 -17.70
C MET A 1 -11.39 9.78 -17.33
N ILE A 2 -11.07 9.29 -16.13
CA ILE A 2 -9.69 8.91 -15.80
C ILE A 2 -9.30 7.74 -16.70
N SER A 3 -8.13 7.83 -17.36
CA SER A 3 -7.63 6.73 -18.17
C SER A 3 -7.25 5.54 -17.28
N LYS A 4 -7.27 4.32 -17.83
CA LYS A 4 -6.82 3.12 -17.10
C LYS A 4 -5.40 3.30 -16.52
N LEU A 5 -4.53 4.04 -17.23
CA LEU A 5 -3.18 4.38 -16.78
C LEU A 5 -3.20 5.29 -15.55
N GLU A 6 -4.01 6.34 -15.55
CA GLU A 6 -4.09 7.26 -14.41
C GLU A 6 -4.70 6.58 -13.17
N ALA A 7 -5.68 5.68 -13.36
CA ALA A 7 -6.20 4.85 -12.27
C ALA A 7 -5.12 3.93 -11.68
N LEU A 8 -4.34 3.26 -12.53
CA LEU A 8 -3.24 2.39 -12.09
C LEU A 8 -2.17 3.17 -11.32
N LYS A 9 -1.74 4.33 -11.83
CA LYS A 9 -0.79 5.22 -11.13
C LYS A 9 -1.30 5.61 -9.74
N MET A 10 -2.58 5.95 -9.63
CA MET A 10 -3.19 6.32 -8.35
C MET A 10 -3.18 5.15 -7.36
N GLN A 11 -3.54 3.94 -7.79
CA GLN A 11 -3.52 2.76 -6.94
C GLN A 11 -2.09 2.40 -6.49
N ILE A 12 -1.10 2.47 -7.37
CA ILE A 12 0.31 2.24 -7.02
C ILE A 12 0.78 3.28 -6.00
N ARG A 13 0.46 4.57 -6.19
CA ARG A 13 0.79 5.62 -5.22
C ARG A 13 0.17 5.36 -3.85
N GLN A 14 -1.08 4.91 -3.80
CA GLN A 14 -1.73 4.56 -2.53
C GLN A 14 -1.01 3.40 -1.82
N ALA A 15 -0.60 2.36 -2.56
CA ALA A 15 0.17 1.27 -1.98
C ALA A 15 1.53 1.74 -1.42
N ILE A 16 2.23 2.62 -2.13
CA ILE A 16 3.50 3.20 -1.68
C ILE A 16 3.30 4.00 -0.38
N ILE A 17 2.28 4.85 -0.31
CA ILE A 17 1.97 5.62 0.90
C ILE A 17 1.73 4.70 2.10
N GLN A 18 1.00 3.59 1.93
CA GLN A 18 0.81 2.63 3.00
C GLN A 18 2.14 2.01 3.45
N LEU A 19 3.05 1.68 2.53
CA LEU A 19 4.38 1.17 2.89
C LEU A 19 5.24 2.21 3.64
N GLN A 20 5.16 3.48 3.25
CA GLN A 20 5.85 4.58 3.96
C GLN A 20 5.32 4.73 5.39
N LEU A 21 4.00 4.70 5.59
CA LEU A 21 3.40 4.75 6.92
C LEU A 21 3.78 3.52 7.77
N ALA A 22 3.94 2.35 7.15
CA ALA A 22 4.43 1.16 7.83
C ALA A 22 5.89 1.34 8.31
N GLU A 23 6.75 1.93 7.49
CA GLU A 23 8.15 2.24 7.84
C GLU A 23 8.24 3.26 8.98
N GLU A 24 7.45 4.33 8.91
CA GLU A 24 7.34 5.32 9.99
C GLU A 24 6.87 4.67 11.31
N SER A 25 5.82 3.85 11.26
CA SER A 25 5.30 3.14 12.45
C SER A 25 6.30 2.12 13.02
N LEU A 26 7.13 1.53 12.16
CA LEU A 26 8.18 0.61 12.57
C LEU A 26 9.26 1.36 13.38
N ASN A 27 9.64 2.55 12.94
CA ASN A 27 10.58 3.42 13.65
C ASN A 27 10.03 3.83 15.03
N GLU A 28 8.71 4.00 15.15
CA GLU A 28 8.01 4.31 16.40
C GLU A 28 7.71 3.08 17.27
N LYS A 29 8.07 1.87 16.82
CA LYS A 29 7.78 0.57 17.47
C LYS A 29 6.29 0.26 17.62
N GLU A 30 5.42 0.86 16.81
CA GLU A 30 3.97 0.65 16.81
C GLU A 30 3.58 -0.56 15.93
N MET A 31 3.95 -1.77 16.35
CA MET A 31 3.84 -3.00 15.53
C MET A 31 2.42 -3.30 15.02
N LEU A 32 1.39 -2.90 15.76
CA LEU A 32 -0.01 -3.02 15.31
C LEU A 32 -0.27 -2.16 14.07
N ARG A 33 0.23 -0.92 14.04
CA ARG A 33 0.08 -0.02 12.89
C ARG A 33 0.90 -0.49 11.70
N VAL A 34 2.12 -0.98 11.94
CA VAL A 34 2.94 -1.62 10.90
C VAL A 34 2.16 -2.73 10.20
N SER A 35 1.54 -3.63 10.97
CA SER A 35 0.75 -4.74 10.42
C SER A 35 -0.42 -4.24 9.57
N VAL A 36 -1.18 -3.25 10.07
CA VAL A 36 -2.32 -2.67 9.34
C VAL A 36 -1.88 -2.04 8.02
N TYR A 37 -0.84 -1.22 8.03
CA TYR A 37 -0.36 -0.54 6.83
C TYR A 37 0.21 -1.51 5.79
N VAL A 38 0.93 -2.56 6.21
CA VAL A 38 1.39 -3.63 5.31
C VAL A 38 0.20 -4.38 4.68
N GLN A 39 -0.82 -4.74 5.47
CA GLN A 39 -2.00 -5.41 4.93
C GLN A 39 -2.78 -4.54 3.95
N ASN A 40 -2.88 -3.22 4.21
CA ASN A 40 -3.50 -2.28 3.29
C ASN A 40 -2.74 -2.19 1.96
N ALA A 41 -1.40 -2.09 2.01
CA ALA A 41 -0.57 -2.12 0.80
C ALA A 41 -0.78 -3.41 0.01
N LYS A 42 -0.74 -4.58 0.68
CA LYS A 42 -0.98 -5.89 0.06
C LYS A 42 -2.36 -5.95 -0.60
N GLY A 43 -3.40 -5.48 0.07
CA GLY A 43 -4.76 -5.46 -0.45
C GLY A 43 -4.92 -4.59 -1.71
N ILE A 44 -4.25 -3.44 -1.78
CA ILE A 44 -4.25 -2.59 -2.98
C ILE A 44 -3.55 -3.32 -4.14
N LEU A 45 -2.39 -3.91 -3.87
CA LEU A 45 -1.60 -4.57 -4.90
C LEU A 45 -2.31 -5.81 -5.47
N MET A 46 -2.98 -6.58 -4.61
CA MET A 46 -3.84 -7.70 -5.03
C MET A 46 -4.99 -7.22 -5.94
N LYS A 47 -5.62 -6.09 -5.63
CA LYS A 47 -6.70 -5.52 -6.46
C LYS A 47 -6.23 -5.11 -7.87
N ILE A 48 -4.95 -4.76 -8.03
CA ILE A 48 -4.37 -4.44 -9.35
C ILE A 48 -3.71 -5.65 -10.02
N GLY A 49 -3.87 -6.85 -9.46
CA GLY A 49 -3.39 -8.09 -10.04
C GLY A 49 -1.95 -8.46 -9.69
N ILE A 50 -1.29 -7.71 -8.81
CA ILE A 50 0.04 -8.05 -8.31
C ILE A 50 -0.11 -8.98 -7.10
N ARG A 51 0.56 -10.14 -7.15
CA ARG A 51 0.59 -11.12 -6.05
C ARG A 51 1.99 -11.14 -5.45
N TYR A 52 2.05 -11.15 -4.13
CA TYR A 52 3.27 -11.42 -3.36
C TYR A 52 2.97 -12.67 -2.54
N ASP A 53 3.66 -13.74 -2.89
CA ASP A 53 3.76 -15.02 -2.19
C ASP A 53 4.67 -14.93 -0.96
#